data_AF-Q83Z31-F1
#
_entry.id   AF-Q83Z31-F1
#
_cell.length_a   1.000
_cell.length_b   1.000
_cell.length_c   1.000
_cell.angle_alpha   90.00
_cell.angle_beta   90.00
_cell.angle_gamma   90.00
#
_symmetry.space_group_name_H-M   'P 1'
#
loop_
_entity.id
_entity.type
_entity.pdbx_description
1 polymer ?
#
loop_
_entity_poly.entity_id
_entity_poly.type
_entity_poly.pdbx_seq_one_letter_code
_entity_poly.pdbx_strand_id
1 'polypeptide(L)'
;SLPGAAEGISFYLVPDFSKITPKLFVFVLGQVFFALSLGFGVLITLSSYLSKQENLVKTATITGVINTLIALAAGFMISPSLFTFNVTP
;
A
#
# COMPACT_ATOMS: atom_id res chain seq x y z
N SER A 1 -13.15 5.20 -22.00
CA SER A 1 -11.89 5.70 -21.43
C SER A 1 -12.17 7.06 -20.81
N LEU A 2 -11.72 7.29 -19.56
CA LEU A 2 -11.83 8.61 -18.94
C LEU A 2 -10.79 9.57 -19.57
N PRO A 3 -11.17 10.81 -19.92
CA PRO A 3 -10.20 11.84 -20.31
C PRO A 3 -9.20 12.07 -19.18
N GLY A 4 -7.89 12.13 -19.45
CA GLY A 4 -6.87 12.31 -18.40
C GLY A 4 -6.37 11.02 -17.72
N ALA A 5 -6.96 9.86 -18.03
CA ALA A 5 -6.57 8.59 -17.43
C ALA A 5 -5.15 8.13 -17.83
N ALA A 6 -4.73 8.44 -19.06
CA ALA A 6 -3.39 8.10 -19.54
C ALA A 6 -2.30 8.91 -18.83
N GLU A 7 -2.56 10.19 -18.57
CA GLU A 7 -1.69 11.05 -17.76
C GLU A 7 -1.63 10.57 -16.30
N GLY A 8 -2.78 10.20 -15.71
CA GLY A 8 -2.83 9.69 -14.33
C GLY A 8 -2.08 8.37 -14.14
N ILE A 9 -2.14 7.45 -15.11
CA ILE A 9 -1.35 6.20 -15.08
C ILE A 9 0.15 6.52 -15.25
N SER A 10 0.52 7.43 -16.14
CA SER A 10 1.91 7.83 -16.35
C SER A 10 2.50 8.48 -15.11
N PHE A 11 1.75 9.34 -14.42
CA PHE A 11 2.16 9.93 -13.15
C PHE A 11 2.34 8.88 -12.04
N TYR A 12 1.47 7.87 -11.99
CA TYR A 12 1.56 6.82 -10.99
C TYR A 12 2.76 5.87 -11.22
N LEU A 13 3.07 5.58 -12.47
CA LEU A 13 4.08 4.57 -12.84
C LEU A 13 5.49 5.12 -13.05
N VAL A 14 5.66 6.42 -13.34
CA VAL A 14 6.98 7.01 -13.56
C VAL A 14 7.61 7.40 -12.21
N PRO A 15 8.65 6.68 -11.75
CA PRO A 15 9.29 7.01 -10.48
C PRO A 15 10.14 8.28 -10.61
N ASP A 16 9.96 9.20 -9.67
CA ASP A 16 10.83 10.36 -9.52
C ASP A 16 11.87 10.10 -8.41
N PHE A 17 13.08 9.77 -8.84
CA PHE A 17 14.20 9.48 -7.93
C PHE A 17 14.68 10.70 -7.17
N SER A 18 14.41 11.93 -7.63
CA SER A 18 14.75 13.15 -6.91
C SER A 18 13.95 13.31 -5.61
N LYS A 19 12.82 12.59 -5.47
CA LYS A 19 12.01 12.59 -4.25
C LYS A 19 12.50 11.60 -3.18
N ILE A 20 13.48 10.76 -3.49
CA ILE A 20 14.05 9.81 -2.54
C ILE A 20 14.94 10.57 -1.55
N THR A 21 14.42 10.76 -0.34
CA THR A 21 15.12 11.44 0.75
C THR A 21 15.10 10.59 2.02
N PRO A 22 16.02 10.81 2.98
CA PRO A 22 15.97 10.13 4.27
C PRO A 22 14.61 10.28 5.00
N LYS A 23 13.98 11.44 4.85
CA LYS A 23 12.64 11.73 5.40
C LYS A 23 11.55 10.89 4.74
N LEU A 24 11.67 10.58 3.45
CA LEU A 24 10.75 9.69 2.74
C LEU A 24 10.71 8.31 3.40
N PHE A 25 11.86 7.75 3.78
CA PHE A 25 11.91 6.44 4.43
C PHE A 25 11.13 6.39 5.74
N VAL A 26 11.21 7.45 6.56
CA VAL A 26 10.43 7.53 7.81
C VAL A 26 8.93 7.54 7.53
N PHE A 27 8.49 8.30 6.52
CA PHE A 27 7.08 8.33 6.10
C PHE A 27 6.60 6.99 5.56
N VAL A 28 7.39 6.36 4.68
CA VAL A 28 7.04 5.06 4.07
C VAL A 28 7.00 3.96 5.13
N LEU A 29 7.95 3.95 6.08
CA LEU A 29 7.92 3.01 7.20
C LEU A 29 6.67 3.21 8.06
N GLY A 30 6.30 4.45 8.39
CA GLY A 30 5.05 4.74 9.10
C GLY A 30 3.82 4.24 8.36
N GLN A 31 3.76 4.44 7.04
CA GLN A 31 2.71 3.91 6.18
C GLN A 31 2.65 2.38 6.18
N VAL A 32 3.80 1.69 6.06
CA VAL A 32 3.85 0.23 6.10
C VAL A 32 3.36 -0.32 7.44
N PHE A 33 3.76 0.30 8.55
CA PHE A 33 3.29 -0.10 9.89
C PHE A 33 1.79 0.11 10.05
N PHE A 34 1.26 1.24 9.57
CA PHE A 34 -0.17 1.52 9.59
C PHE A 34 -0.95 0.54 8.72
N ALA A 35 -0.55 0.33 7.47
CA ALA A 35 -1.22 -0.56 6.52
C ALA A 35 -1.29 -2.01 7.01
N LEU A 36 -0.23 -2.49 7.67
CA LEU A 36 -0.16 -3.84 8.23
C LEU A 36 -0.62 -3.92 9.69
N SER A 37 -1.09 -2.81 10.28
CA SER A 37 -1.49 -2.74 11.70
C SER A 37 -0.39 -3.20 12.68
N LEU A 38 0.88 -3.01 12.32
CA LEU A 38 2.03 -3.38 13.13
C LEU A 38 2.22 -2.37 14.27
N GLY A 39 2.37 -2.87 15.49
CA GLY A 39 2.60 -2.05 16.69
C GLY A 39 1.35 -1.80 17.56
N PHE A 40 0.14 -2.11 17.07
CA PHE A 40 -1.10 -1.96 17.85
C PHE A 40 -1.50 -3.21 18.66
N GLY A 41 -0.68 -4.27 18.64
CA GLY A 41 -0.97 -5.54 19.33
C GLY A 41 -2.09 -6.38 18.69
N VAL A 42 -2.82 -5.84 17.71
CA VAL A 42 -3.94 -6.53 17.03
C VAL A 42 -3.53 -7.89 16.48
N LEU A 43 -2.40 -7.96 15.74
CA LEU A 43 -1.90 -9.23 15.19
C LEU A 43 -1.48 -10.22 16.28
N ILE A 44 -0.99 -9.73 17.43
CA ILE A 44 -0.63 -10.58 18.57
C ILE A 44 -1.90 -11.23 19.13
N THR A 45 -2.95 -10.44 19.34
CA THR A 45 -4.27 -10.94 19.79
C THR A 45 -4.89 -11.90 18.77
N LEU A 46 -4.83 -11.61 17.47
CA LEU A 46 -5.35 -12.52 16.45
C LEU A 46 -4.57 -13.83 16.39
N SER A 47 -3.25 -13.77 16.55
CA SER A 47 -2.40 -14.96 16.56
C SER A 47 -2.59 -15.84 17.80
N SER A 48 -3.05 -15.30 18.94
CA SER A 48 -3.28 -16.09 20.15
C SER A 48 -4.51 -17.01 20.05
N TYR A 49 -5.42 -16.74 19.10
CA TYR A 49 -6.56 -17.61 18.78
C TYR A 49 -6.24 -18.68 17.73
N LEU A 50 -5.06 -18.63 17.08
CA LEU A 50 -4.66 -19.63 16.10
C LEU A 50 -4.17 -20.92 16.77
N SER A 51 -4.49 -22.06 16.15
CA SER A 51 -3.92 -23.34 16.55
C SER A 51 -2.41 -23.35 16.37
N LYS A 52 -1.66 -23.99 17.27
CA LYS A 52 -0.18 -24.10 17.19
C LYS A 52 0.33 -24.83 15.94
N GLN A 53 -0.56 -25.49 15.21
CA GLN A 53 -0.26 -26.21 13.97
C GLN A 53 -0.28 -25.30 12.73
N GLU A 54 -0.80 -24.07 12.87
CA GLU A 54 -0.90 -23.13 11.76
C GLU A 54 0.46 -22.54 11.38
N ASN A 55 0.71 -22.42 10.08
CA ASN A 55 1.94 -21.83 9.56
C ASN A 55 1.83 -20.30 9.54
N LEU A 56 2.21 -19.68 10.65
CA LEU A 56 2.18 -18.23 10.82
C LEU A 56 3.03 -17.48 9.80
N VAL A 57 4.16 -18.04 9.36
CA VAL A 57 5.03 -17.43 8.35
C VAL A 57 4.30 -17.35 7.01
N LYS A 58 3.68 -18.45 6.57
CA LYS A 58 2.90 -18.49 5.33
C LYS A 58 1.75 -17.49 5.37
N THR A 59 0.99 -17.45 6.47
CA THR A 59 -0.12 -16.51 6.64
C THR A 59 0.36 -15.06 6.61
N ALA A 60 1.45 -14.73 7.32
CA ALA A 60 2.01 -13.39 7.32
C ALA A 60 2.49 -12.96 5.91
N THR A 61 3.16 -13.86 5.18
CA THR A 61 3.60 -13.56 3.80
C THR A 61 2.42 -13.31 2.88
N ILE A 62 1.39 -14.17 2.91
CA ILE A 62 0.20 -14.01 2.06
C ILE A 62 -0.53 -12.70 2.39
N THR A 63 -0.72 -12.39 3.67
CA THR A 63 -1.35 -11.14 4.10
C THR A 63 -0.58 -9.92 3.61
N GLY A 64 0.76 -9.93 3.73
CA GLY A 64 1.61 -8.85 3.22
C GLY A 64 1.47 -8.66 1.71
N VAL A 65 1.54 -9.76 0.94
CA VAL A 65 1.39 -9.72 -0.52
C VAL A 65 0.02 -9.21 -0.94
N ILE A 66 -1.06 -9.74 -0.35
CA ILE A 66 -2.43 -9.30 -0.65
C ILE A 66 -2.61 -7.82 -0.31
N ASN A 67 -2.14 -7.36 0.84
CA ASN A 67 -2.19 -5.95 1.22
C ASN A 67 -1.51 -5.05 0.18
N THR A 68 -0.31 -5.42 -0.29
CA THR A 68 0.38 -4.66 -1.35
C THR A 68 -0.39 -4.69 -2.67
N LEU A 69 -0.96 -5.83 -3.07
CA LEU A 69 -1.74 -5.93 -4.30
C LEU A 69 -2.99 -5.06 -4.26
N ILE A 70 -3.71 -5.04 -3.14
CA ILE A 70 -4.87 -4.18 -2.94
C ILE A 70 -4.46 -2.70 -3.00
N ALA A 71 -3.36 -2.33 -2.34
CA ALA A 71 -2.85 -0.97 -2.37
C ALA A 71 -2.46 -0.51 -3.80
N LEU A 72 -1.84 -1.39 -4.59
CA LEU A 72 -1.54 -1.13 -6.00
C LEU A 72 -2.82 -0.96 -6.83
N ALA A 73 -3.79 -1.85 -6.67
CA ALA A 73 -5.08 -1.77 -7.36
C ALA A 73 -5.83 -0.47 -7.01
N ALA A 74 -5.80 -0.04 -5.74
CA ALA A 74 -6.35 1.23 -5.31
C ALA A 74 -5.60 2.42 -5.95
N GLY A 75 -4.27 2.36 -6.05
CA GLY A 75 -3.46 3.36 -6.75
C GLY A 75 -3.87 3.53 -8.22
N PHE A 76 -4.04 2.42 -8.94
CA PHE A 76 -4.53 2.44 -10.32
C PHE A 76 -5.97 2.95 -10.47
N MET A 77 -6.80 2.87 -9.43
CA MET A 77 -8.16 3.42 -9.45
C MET A 77 -8.16 4.93 -9.13
N ILE A 78 -7.36 5.35 -8.16
CA ILE A 78 -7.33 6.72 -7.65
C ILE A 78 -6.59 7.66 -8.61
N SER A 79 -5.42 7.25 -9.13
CA SER A 79 -4.59 8.14 -9.96
C SER A 79 -5.28 8.62 -11.23
N PRO A 80 -5.95 7.77 -12.05
CA PRO A 80 -6.71 8.24 -13.21
C PRO A 80 -7.88 9.15 -12.83
N SER A 81 -8.55 8.86 -11.70
CA SER A 81 -9.69 9.62 -11.22
C SER A 81 -9.30 11.05 -10.85
N LEU A 82 -8.18 11.24 -10.14
CA LEU A 82 -7.67 12.56 -9.74
C LEU A 82 -7.39 13.46 -10.96
N PHE A 83 -6.75 12.91 -11.99
CA PHE A 83 -6.46 13.64 -13.22
C PHE A 83 -7.71 13.94 -14.05
N THR A 84 -8.69 13.05 -14.07
CA THR A 84 -9.96 13.26 -14.80
C THR A 84 -10.78 14.40 -14.19
N PHE A 85 -10.80 14.50 -12.85
CA PHE A 85 -11.53 15.55 -12.14
C PHE A 85 -10.71 16.82 -11.92
N ASN A 86 -9.52 16.91 -12.52
CA ASN A 86 -8.61 18.04 -12.43
C ASN A 86 -8.26 18.42 -10.97
N VAL A 87 -8.29 17.43 -10.08
CA VAL A 87 -7.87 17.57 -8.69
C VAL A 87 -6.36 17.41 -8.69
N THR A 88 -5.64 18.50 -8.38
CA THR A 88 -4.18 18.49 -8.32
C THR A 88 -3.69 17.36 -7.40
N PRO A 89 -2.84 16.44 -7.91
CA PRO A 89 -2.24 15.37 -7.11
C PRO A 89 -1.22 15.89 -6.09
#